data_AF-A0A090KM81-F1
#
_entry.id   AF-A0A090KM81-F1
#
_cell.length_a   1.000
_cell.length_b   1.000
_cell.length_c   1.000
_cell.angle_alpha   90.00
_cell.angle_beta   90.00
_cell.angle_gamma   90.00
#
_symmetry.space_group_name_H-M   'P 1'
#
loop_
_entity.id
_entity.type
_entity.pdbx_description
1 polymer ?
#
loop_
_entity_poly.entity_id
_entity_poly.type
_entity_poly.pdbx_seq_one_letter_code
_entity_poly.pdbx_strand_id
1 'polypeptide(L)'
;MASSPLKKQIDRANRRDTLIAISVGVALVAFLAMALIYSFEHAGGRGVHGILVQKIFVVHPQTEISVGAGGLNKKEIPGEFSFKVRDTIKGTVYTLSVSKEVYDRYSEGDEYFFSATN
;
A
#
# COMPACT_ATOMS: atom_id res chain seq x y z
N MET A 1 21.16 -24.49 60.78
CA MET A 1 19.93 -23.95 60.15
C MET A 1 19.66 -24.69 58.85
N ALA A 2 18.88 -25.77 58.91
CA ALA A 2 18.56 -26.57 57.72
C ALA A 2 17.48 -25.85 56.90
N SER A 3 17.84 -25.36 55.71
CA SER A 3 16.88 -24.80 54.77
C SER A 3 15.90 -25.90 54.34
N SER A 4 14.63 -25.75 54.73
CA SER A 4 13.57 -26.75 54.53
C SER A 4 13.41 -27.10 53.04
N PRO A 5 13.37 -28.39 52.66
CA PRO A 5 13.34 -28.85 51.26
C PRO A 5 12.14 -28.33 50.47
N LEU A 6 11.05 -27.96 51.15
CA LEU A 6 9.86 -27.34 50.59
C LEU A 6 10.16 -25.99 49.93
N LYS A 7 11.00 -25.15 50.54
CA LYS A 7 11.31 -23.82 50.01
C LYS A 7 12.07 -23.92 48.67
N LYS A 8 12.94 -24.93 48.55
CA LYS A 8 13.74 -25.18 47.35
C LYS A 8 12.91 -25.76 46.19
N GLN A 9 11.87 -26.53 46.48
CA GLN A 9 10.92 -27.02 45.47
C GLN A 9 10.02 -25.90 44.93
N ILE A 10 9.50 -25.04 45.82
CA ILE A 10 8.66 -23.89 45.42
C ILE A 10 9.46 -22.90 44.55
N ASP A 11 10.71 -22.60 44.92
CA ASP A 11 11.57 -21.69 44.15
C ASP A 11 11.88 -22.23 42.74
N ARG A 12 12.03 -23.55 42.61
CA ARG A 12 12.27 -24.20 41.31
C ARG A 12 11.02 -24.21 40.42
N ALA A 13 9.84 -24.44 41.01
CA ALA A 13 8.57 -24.35 40.29
C ALA A 13 8.33 -22.93 39.77
N ASN A 14 8.51 -21.92 40.63
CA ASN A 14 8.34 -20.52 40.27
C ASN A 14 9.29 -20.06 39.16
N ARG A 15 10.57 -20.49 39.19
CA ARG A 15 11.53 -20.21 38.11
C ARG A 15 11.14 -20.87 36.80
N ARG A 16 10.66 -22.12 36.83
CA ARG A 16 10.21 -22.82 35.62
C ARG A 16 9.00 -22.13 35.00
N ASP A 17 8.01 -21.79 35.83
CA ASP A 17 6.78 -21.18 35.36
C ASP A 17 7.02 -19.75 34.84
N THR A 18 7.97 -19.02 35.45
CA THR A 18 8.41 -17.71 34.94
C THR A 18 9.10 -17.84 33.57
N LEU A 19 9.98 -18.83 33.38
CA LEU A 19 10.63 -19.08 32.09
C LEU A 19 9.61 -19.47 31.01
N ILE A 20 8.63 -20.29 31.37
CA ILE A 20 7.54 -20.67 30.45
C ILE A 20 6.75 -19.41 30.06
N ALA A 21 6.35 -18.58 31.02
CA ALA A 21 5.61 -17.34 30.75
C ALA A 21 6.38 -16.39 29.81
N ILE A 22 7.68 -16.21 30.04
CA ILE A 22 8.54 -15.41 29.16
C ILE A 22 8.59 -16.01 27.76
N SER A 23 8.78 -17.33 27.63
CA SER A 23 8.85 -17.99 26.33
C SER A 23 7.56 -17.84 25.52
N VAL A 24 6.40 -17.97 26.17
CA VAL A 24 5.09 -17.79 25.54
C VAL A 24 4.90 -16.34 25.13
N GLY A 25 5.30 -15.38 25.98
CA GLY A 25 5.25 -13.96 25.67
C GLY A 25 6.10 -13.60 24.44
N VAL A 26 7.33 -14.10 24.37
CA VAL A 26 8.22 -13.90 23.20
C VAL A 26 7.62 -14.51 21.94
N ALA A 27 7.07 -15.73 22.02
CA ALA A 27 6.44 -16.38 20.87
C ALA A 27 5.23 -15.57 20.34
N LEU A 28 4.39 -15.03 21.23
CA LEU A 28 3.26 -14.18 20.86
C LEU A 28 3.71 -12.88 20.17
N VAL A 29 4.73 -12.21 20.70
CA VAL A 29 5.28 -10.99 20.10
C VAL A 29 5.88 -11.28 18.72
N ALA A 30 6.64 -12.37 18.58
CA ALA A 30 7.19 -12.78 17.29
C ALA A 30 6.10 -13.10 16.26
N PHE A 31 5.04 -13.78 16.69
CA PHE A 31 3.89 -14.08 15.82
C PHE A 31 3.16 -12.81 15.37
N LEU A 32 2.92 -11.86 16.28
CA LEU A 32 2.32 -10.58 15.93
C LEU A 32 3.20 -9.76 14.99
N ALA A 33 4.51 -9.72 15.21
CA ALA A 33 5.45 -9.05 14.32
C ALA A 33 5.42 -9.66 12.92
N MET A 34 5.41 -11.00 12.82
CA MET A 34 5.31 -11.70 11.55
C MET A 34 3.99 -11.43 10.83
N ALA A 35 2.87 -11.45 11.56
CA ALA A 35 1.55 -11.14 11.02
C ALA A 35 1.46 -9.71 10.48
N LEU A 36 2.07 -8.74 11.19
CA LEU A 36 2.14 -7.35 10.72
C LEU A 36 2.99 -7.23 9.46
N ILE A 37 4.18 -7.82 9.41
CA ILE A 37 5.04 -7.81 8.21
C ILE A 37 4.28 -8.40 7.01
N TYR A 38 3.65 -9.56 7.20
CA TYR A 38 2.88 -10.21 6.15
C TYR A 38 1.67 -9.38 5.70
N SER A 39 1.02 -8.69 6.65
CA SER A 39 -0.09 -7.79 6.35
C SER A 39 0.38 -6.55 5.60
N PHE A 40 1.55 -5.98 5.91
CA PHE A 40 2.11 -4.87 5.14
C PHE A 40 2.51 -5.28 3.73
N GLU A 41 3.02 -6.50 3.52
CA GLU A 41 3.29 -7.02 2.17
C GLU A 41 2.01 -7.24 1.34
N HIS A 42 0.89 -7.58 1.99
CA HIS A 42 -0.37 -7.92 1.29
C HIS A 42 -1.43 -6.81 1.31
N ALA A 43 -1.26 -5.76 2.12
CA ALA A 43 -2.17 -4.62 2.19
C ALA A 43 -2.05 -3.66 0.98
N GLY A 44 -0.99 -3.80 0.18
CA GLY A 44 -0.92 -3.22 -1.16
C GLY A 44 -1.77 -4.05 -2.13
N GLY A 45 -3.10 -3.91 -2.05
CA GLY A 45 -4.04 -4.74 -2.80
C GLY A 45 -3.74 -4.77 -4.30
N ARG A 46 -3.38 -5.95 -4.85
CA ARG A 46 -3.21 -6.30 -6.28
C ARG A 46 -2.69 -5.17 -7.21
N GLY A 47 -1.92 -4.25 -6.69
CA GLY A 47 -1.40 -3.13 -7.47
C GLY A 47 -0.02 -3.47 -7.95
N VAL A 48 0.26 -2.99 -9.15
CA VAL A 48 1.56 -3.10 -9.78
C VAL A 48 2.33 -1.84 -9.38
N HIS A 49 3.52 -2.03 -8.81
CA HIS A 49 4.49 -0.95 -8.66
C HIS A 49 5.23 -0.79 -9.98
N GLY A 50 5.34 0.43 -10.47
CA GLY A 50 6.13 0.71 -11.65
C GLY A 50 6.75 2.09 -11.62
N ILE A 51 7.72 2.29 -12.51
CA ILE A 51 8.41 3.57 -12.69
C ILE A 51 7.71 4.31 -13.83
N LEU A 52 7.38 5.57 -13.59
CA LEU A 52 6.76 6.44 -14.57
C LEU A 52 7.80 6.78 -15.65
N VAL A 53 7.62 6.26 -16.86
CA VAL A 53 8.58 6.42 -17.96
C VAL A 53 8.25 7.62 -18.83
N GLN A 54 6.96 7.94 -18.97
CA GLN A 54 6.54 9.03 -19.83
C GLN A 54 5.21 9.62 -19.39
N LYS A 55 5.09 10.96 -19.45
CA LYS A 55 3.82 11.68 -19.31
C LYS A 55 3.23 11.95 -20.69
N ILE A 56 1.96 11.60 -20.89
CA ILE A 56 1.24 11.79 -22.16
C ILE A 56 0.03 12.66 -21.89
N PHE A 57 -0.12 13.73 -22.67
CA PHE A 57 -1.30 14.57 -22.66
C PHE A 57 -1.88 14.59 -24.06
N VAL A 58 -3.11 14.09 -24.21
CA VAL A 58 -3.80 14.07 -25.51
C VAL A 58 -4.91 15.11 -25.48
N VAL A 59 -4.69 16.22 -26.20
CA VAL A 59 -5.67 17.29 -26.35
C VAL A 59 -6.81 16.77 -27.22
N HIS A 60 -7.95 16.48 -26.59
CA HIS A 60 -9.22 16.28 -27.28
C HIS A 60 -10.09 17.48 -26.96
N PRO A 61 -10.06 18.53 -27.80
CA PRO A 61 -10.90 19.70 -27.55
C PRO A 61 -12.36 19.32 -27.82
N GLN A 62 -13.04 18.81 -26.79
CA GLN A 62 -14.47 18.55 -26.82
C GLN A 62 -15.17 19.69 -26.09
N THR A 63 -16.09 20.33 -26.82
CA THR A 63 -16.97 21.34 -26.24
C THR A 63 -18.30 20.66 -25.94
N GLU A 64 -18.59 20.45 -24.66
CA GLU A 64 -19.90 19.99 -24.25
C GLU A 64 -20.81 21.22 -24.12
N ILE A 65 -21.84 21.27 -24.96
CA ILE A 65 -22.88 22.30 -24.90
C ILE A 65 -24.10 21.66 -24.25
N SER A 66 -24.39 22.06 -23.01
CA SER A 66 -25.60 21.63 -22.32
C SER A 66 -26.66 22.73 -22.41
N VAL A 67 -27.90 22.33 -22.72
CA VAL A 67 -29.06 23.23 -22.79
C VAL A 67 -29.91 23.00 -21.56
N GLY A 68 -30.01 24.02 -20.69
CA GLY A 68 -30.85 23.99 -19.49
C GLY A 68 -31.80 25.19 -19.41
N ALA A 69 -32.64 25.22 -18.38
CA ALA A 69 -33.63 26.29 -18.17
C ALA A 69 -33.01 27.70 -18.00
N GLY A 70 -31.69 27.80 -17.81
CA GLY A 70 -30.93 29.06 -17.69
C GLY A 70 -30.06 29.43 -18.90
N GLY A 71 -30.16 28.72 -20.04
CA GLY A 71 -29.41 29.01 -21.27
C GLY A 71 -28.37 27.95 -21.67
N LEU A 72 -27.45 28.34 -22.54
CA LEU A 72 -26.36 27.51 -23.06
C LEU A 72 -25.18 27.51 -22.08
N ASN A 73 -24.89 26.36 -21.47
CA ASN A 73 -23.68 26.17 -20.68
C ASN A 73 -22.61 25.47 -21.53
N LYS A 74 -21.50 26.17 -21.77
CA LYS A 74 -20.32 25.65 -22.46
C LYS A 74 -19.34 25.12 -21.41
N LYS A 75 -19.05 23.82 -21.44
CA LYS A 75 -17.99 23.20 -20.64
C LYS A 75 -16.86 22.75 -21.56
N GLU A 76 -15.67 23.29 -21.36
CA GLU A 76 -14.48 22.86 -22.08
C GLU A 76 -13.85 21.67 -21.35
N ILE A 77 -13.67 20.57 -22.08
CA ILE A 77 -13.00 19.38 -21.57
C ILE A 77 -11.52 19.48 -21.99
N PRO A 78 -10.57 19.58 -21.05
CA PRO A 78 -9.18 19.94 -21.36
C PRO A 78 -8.39 18.83 -22.10
N GLY A 79 -8.91 17.61 -22.18
CA GLY A 79 -8.24 16.46 -22.80
C GLY A 79 -8.05 15.30 -21.82
N GLU A 80 -7.35 14.27 -22.27
CA GLU A 80 -7.06 13.07 -21.47
C GLU A 80 -5.60 13.11 -20.99
N PHE A 81 -5.39 12.87 -19.69
CA PHE A 81 -4.08 12.79 -19.07
C PHE A 81 -3.73 11.32 -18.86
N SER A 82 -2.57 10.89 -19.35
CA SER A 82 -2.15 9.49 -19.22
C SER A 82 -0.66 9.36 -18.86
N PHE A 83 -0.30 8.27 -18.20
CA PHE A 83 1.07 7.88 -17.90
C PHE A 83 1.44 6.60 -18.62
N LYS A 84 2.69 6.50 -19.06
CA LYS A 84 3.32 5.20 -19.33
C LYS A 84 4.13 4.79 -18.12
N VAL A 85 3.73 3.69 -17.49
CA VAL A 85 4.39 3.15 -16.31
C VAL A 85 5.02 1.81 -16.67
N ARG A 86 6.31 1.66 -16.40
CA ARG A 86 7.02 0.38 -16.57
C ARG A 86 6.97 -0.39 -15.26
N ASP A 87 6.34 -1.55 -15.30
CA ASP A 87 6.33 -2.52 -14.20
C ASP A 87 7.76 -2.93 -13.85
N THR A 88 8.15 -2.81 -12.58
CA THR A 88 9.49 -3.16 -12.11
C THR A 88 9.72 -4.67 -12.07
N ILE A 89 8.66 -5.48 -11.99
CA ILE A 89 8.71 -6.94 -11.93
C ILE A 89 8.70 -7.52 -13.33
N LYS A 90 7.75 -7.13 -14.18
CA LYS A 90 7.56 -7.71 -15.52
C LYS A 90 8.26 -6.95 -16.64
N GLY A 91 8.68 -5.71 -16.40
CA GLY A 91 9.24 -4.82 -17.43
C GLY A 91 8.23 -4.31 -18.46
N THR A 92 6.97 -4.75 -18.38
CA THR A 92 5.89 -4.34 -19.27
C THR A 92 5.53 -2.88 -19.05
N VAL A 93 5.30 -2.14 -20.14
CA VAL A 93 4.85 -0.75 -20.08
C VAL A 93 3.33 -0.70 -20.23
N TYR A 94 2.67 -0.11 -19.24
CA TYR A 94 1.22 0.11 -19.21
C TYR A 94 0.90 1.57 -19.46
N THR A 95 -0.17 1.84 -20.21
CA THR A 95 -0.73 3.20 -20.35
C THR A 95 -1.90 3.34 -19.37
N LEU A 96 -1.83 4.32 -18.47
CA LEU A 96 -2.83 4.56 -17.43
C LEU A 96 -3.42 5.95 -17.58
N SER A 97 -4.73 6.07 -17.69
CA SER A 97 -5.40 7.37 -17.63
C SER A 97 -5.51 7.83 -16.18
N VAL A 98 -5.13 9.08 -15.93
CA VAL A 98 -5.04 9.68 -14.60
C VAL A 98 -5.77 11.01 -14.55
N SER A 99 -6.14 11.47 -13.35
CA SER A 99 -6.70 12.82 -13.19
C SER A 99 -5.60 13.88 -13.36
N LYS A 100 -6.01 15.12 -13.62
CA LYS A 100 -5.09 16.25 -13.76
C LYS A 100 -4.24 16.46 -12.51
N GLU A 101 -4.83 16.31 -11.32
CA GLU A 101 -4.11 16.50 -10.05
C GLU A 101 -3.00 15.46 -9.86
N VAL A 102 -3.24 14.23 -10.30
CA VAL A 102 -2.23 13.16 -10.29
C VAL A 102 -1.18 13.43 -11.37
N TYR A 103 -1.61 13.85 -12.56
CA TYR A 103 -0.72 14.24 -13.65
C TYR A 103 0.26 15.33 -13.24
N ASP A 104 -0.21 16.37 -12.55
CA ASP A 104 0.63 17.50 -12.13
C ASP A 104 1.52 17.16 -10.92
N ARG A 105 1.15 16.15 -10.12
CA ARG A 105 1.90 15.75 -8.91
C ARG A 105 3.15 14.93 -9.20
N TYR A 106 3.09 14.03 -10.19
CA TYR A 106 4.17 13.08 -10.46
C TYR A 106 5.02 13.50 -11.66
N SER A 107 6.32 13.16 -11.60
CA SER A 107 7.31 13.39 -12.64
C SER A 107 7.79 12.07 -13.26
N GLU A 108 8.41 12.17 -14.44
CA GLU A 108 9.07 11.01 -15.05
C GLU A 108 10.23 10.55 -14.15
N GLY A 109 10.32 9.25 -13.92
CA GLY A 109 11.25 8.63 -12.97
C GLY A 109 10.65 8.33 -11.60
N ASP A 110 9.49 8.88 -11.25
CA ASP A 110 8.85 8.60 -9.97
C ASP A 110 8.27 7.18 -9.92
N GLU A 111 8.30 6.59 -8.73
CA GLU A 111 7.56 5.35 -8.45
C GLU A 111 6.06 5.66 -8.34
N TYR A 112 5.27 4.89 -9.07
CA TYR A 112 3.81 5.01 -9.06
C TYR A 112 3.18 3.63 -8.83
N PHE A 113 2.30 3.57 -7.84
CA PHE A 113 1.49 2.39 -7.57
C PHE A 113 0.15 2.52 -8.27
N PHE A 114 -0.23 1.51 -9.05
CA PHE A 114 -1.51 1.48 -9.73
C PHE A 114 -2.19 0.12 -9.60
N SER A 115 -3.50 0.12 -9.40
CA SER A 115 -4.29 -1.09 -9.49
C SER A 115 -4.46 -1.46 -10.96
N ALA A 116 -3.91 -2.60 -11.37
CA ALA A 116 -4.20 -3.21 -12.66
C ALA A 116 -5.62 -3.81 -12.60
N THR A 117 -6.63 -2.95 -12.61
CA THR A 117 -8.02 -3.35 -12.72
C THR A 117 -8.27 -3.63 -14.20
N ASN A 118 -8.34 -4.91 -14.56
CA ASN A 118 -8.82 -5.37 -15.87
C ASN A 118 -10.26 -4.91 -16.10
#